data_AF-A0A3C0G1Y5-F1
#
_entry.id   AF-A0A3C0G1Y5-F1
#
_cell.length_a   1.000
_cell.length_b   1.000
_cell.length_c   1.000
_cell.angle_alpha   90.00
_cell.angle_beta   90.00
_cell.angle_gamma   90.00
#
_symmetry.space_group_name_H-M   'P 1'
#
loop_
_entity.id
_entity.type
_entity.pdbx_description
1 polymer ?
#
loop_
_entity_poly.entity_id
_entity_poly.type
_entity_poly.pdbx_seq_one_letter_code
_entity_poly.pdbx_strand_id
1 'polypeptide(L)'
;WPIKNGFIVGFAFAVSDWKGYFPIKHQGGGNLDETVVRNFVQDVLKTNAKKIFHNAAYDVGWLMAEGFTINGQIIDTLIAAPLLDENRFSYTLNSLSYDYLRETKSEKGLKDAATAFGVHPKKELWKLPSLYVGEYGEQDAALTLKLWQYFKVHLAKEEVSSIFELETELLPVLIDMTKKGVRFDRDKCQSLIKQLQEEEVHLEEQIEKLSGSPVDIWASASIAKAFDTLKIKYPNSETGLPSFTKNFLETHDHPLAKLIFDCREINKTHSTFLNPYIKFSEHDGRIHPHINQLRSDSGGTVTGRLSMANPNLQQVPARNPKIGK
;
A
#
# COMPACT_ATOMS: atom_id res chain seq x y z
N TRP A 1 -7.07 0.10 -5.40
CA TRP A 1 -7.64 0.26 -6.76
C TRP A 1 -8.45 1.56 -6.81
N PRO A 2 -8.48 2.31 -7.92
CA PRO A 2 -9.32 3.49 -8.05
C PRO A 2 -10.81 3.12 -8.03
N ILE A 3 -11.43 3.33 -6.87
CA ILE A 3 -12.87 3.09 -6.64
C ILE A 3 -13.72 4.30 -7.03
N LYS A 4 -13.34 5.00 -8.11
CA LYS A 4 -14.05 6.17 -8.67
C LYS A 4 -14.43 7.28 -7.66
N ASN A 5 -13.75 7.36 -6.53
CA ASN A 5 -13.89 8.41 -5.52
C ASN A 5 -12.94 9.60 -5.76
N GLY A 6 -12.41 9.69 -6.96
CA GLY A 6 -11.51 10.73 -7.45
C GLY A 6 -11.55 10.73 -8.98
N PHE A 7 -10.74 11.58 -9.58
CA PHE A 7 -10.69 11.76 -11.02
C PHE A 7 -9.28 12.18 -11.45
N ILE A 8 -8.94 11.94 -12.71
CA ILE A 8 -7.70 12.46 -13.29
C ILE A 8 -7.83 13.97 -13.48
N VAL A 9 -6.87 14.72 -12.95
CA VAL A 9 -6.85 16.18 -12.99
C VAL A 9 -6.16 16.71 -14.25
N GLY A 10 -5.17 15.97 -14.74
CA GLY A 10 -4.41 16.27 -15.96
C GLY A 10 -3.37 15.19 -16.23
N PHE A 11 -2.75 15.26 -17.40
CA PHE A 11 -1.78 14.27 -17.87
C PHE A 11 -0.44 14.93 -18.18
N ALA A 12 0.65 14.37 -17.66
CA ALA A 12 2.00 14.82 -18.01
C ALA A 12 2.66 13.81 -18.96
N PHE A 13 3.34 14.32 -19.98
CA PHE A 13 4.10 13.51 -20.94
C PHE A 13 5.52 14.05 -21.08
N ALA A 14 6.46 13.15 -21.34
CA ALA A 14 7.81 13.50 -21.74
C ALA A 14 8.32 12.52 -22.82
N VAL A 15 9.02 13.09 -23.79
CA VAL A 15 9.87 12.42 -24.78
C VAL A 15 11.26 13.07 -24.73
N SER A 16 12.22 12.59 -25.52
CA SER A 16 13.62 13.01 -25.41
C SER A 16 13.83 14.54 -25.38
N ASP A 17 13.13 15.27 -26.25
CA ASP A 17 13.35 16.71 -26.45
C ASP A 17 12.13 17.56 -26.08
N TRP A 18 11.10 16.95 -25.47
CA TRP A 18 9.85 17.65 -25.18
C TRP A 18 9.16 17.07 -23.96
N LYS A 19 8.52 17.95 -23.18
CA LYS A 19 7.61 17.58 -22.10
C LYS A 19 6.42 18.54 -22.10
N GLY A 20 5.29 18.10 -21.58
CA GLY A 20 4.12 18.94 -21.47
C GLY A 20 3.07 18.38 -20.52
N TYR A 21 2.31 19.30 -19.91
CA TYR A 21 1.15 19.00 -19.08
C TYR A 21 -0.16 19.39 -19.78
N PHE A 22 -1.13 18.47 -19.74
CA PHE A 22 -2.48 18.66 -20.29
C PHE A 22 -3.51 18.66 -19.14
N PRO A 23 -3.84 19.83 -18.57
CA PRO A 23 -4.82 19.97 -17.49
C PRO A 23 -6.25 19.85 -18.00
N ILE A 24 -7.12 19.15 -17.26
CA ILE A 24 -8.54 18.99 -17.62
C ILE A 24 -9.52 19.33 -16.48
N LYS A 25 -9.13 19.18 -15.20
CA LYS A 25 -10.06 19.31 -14.05
C LYS A 25 -9.49 20.08 -12.84
N HIS A 26 -8.68 21.10 -13.08
CA HIS A 26 -8.26 22.05 -12.04
C HIS A 26 -9.36 23.06 -11.71
N GLN A 27 -9.76 23.18 -10.45
CA GLN A 27 -10.68 24.24 -10.01
C GLN A 27 -10.03 25.64 -10.07
N GLY A 28 -8.71 25.71 -9.89
CA GLY A 28 -7.94 26.95 -10.01
C GLY A 28 -7.75 27.44 -11.46
N GLY A 29 -8.28 26.73 -12.45
CA GLY A 29 -8.31 27.16 -13.84
C GLY A 29 -7.10 26.75 -14.70
N GLY A 30 -7.14 27.17 -15.97
CA GLY A 30 -6.17 26.83 -17.02
C GLY A 30 -6.35 25.45 -17.65
N ASN A 31 -7.55 24.86 -17.53
CA ASN A 31 -7.87 23.59 -18.17
C ASN A 31 -8.03 23.74 -19.68
N LEU A 32 -7.63 22.69 -20.39
CA LEU A 32 -7.96 22.47 -21.79
C LEU A 32 -9.33 21.79 -21.90
N ASP A 33 -9.87 21.71 -23.12
CA ASP A 33 -11.07 20.94 -23.38
C ASP A 33 -10.84 19.45 -23.04
N GLU A 34 -11.62 18.92 -22.10
CA GLU A 34 -11.45 17.55 -21.62
C GLU A 34 -11.61 16.53 -22.75
N THR A 35 -12.56 16.73 -23.66
CA THR A 35 -12.82 15.78 -24.75
C THR A 35 -11.62 15.71 -25.69
N VAL A 36 -11.08 16.86 -26.08
CA VAL A 36 -9.91 16.96 -26.95
C VAL A 36 -8.69 16.29 -26.28
N VAL A 37 -8.41 16.59 -25.01
CA VAL A 37 -7.28 16.00 -24.30
C VAL A 37 -7.44 14.50 -24.15
N ARG A 38 -8.62 14.01 -23.76
CA ARG A 38 -8.86 12.57 -23.60
C ARG A 38 -8.71 11.81 -24.92
N ASN A 39 -9.17 12.37 -26.03
CA ASN A 39 -8.96 11.77 -27.35
C ASN A 39 -7.47 11.67 -27.69
N PHE A 40 -6.73 12.76 -27.51
CA PHE A 40 -5.27 12.77 -27.71
C PHE A 40 -4.56 11.73 -26.83
N VAL A 41 -4.87 11.68 -25.52
CA VAL A 41 -4.29 10.70 -24.59
C VAL A 41 -4.63 9.28 -25.03
N GLN A 42 -5.87 9.02 -25.44
CA GLN A 42 -6.27 7.70 -25.90
C GLN A 42 -5.53 7.29 -27.19
N ASP A 43 -5.27 8.22 -28.11
CA ASP A 43 -4.49 7.94 -29.32
C ASP A 43 -3.04 7.58 -28.98
N VAL A 44 -2.41 8.33 -28.06
CA VAL A 44 -1.05 8.03 -27.56
C VAL A 44 -1.01 6.65 -26.88
N LEU A 45 -1.99 6.34 -26.03
CA LEU A 45 -2.05 5.06 -25.30
C LEU A 45 -2.29 3.86 -26.22
N LYS A 46 -2.98 4.03 -27.36
CA LYS A 46 -3.24 2.97 -28.35
C LYS A 46 -2.03 2.58 -29.20
N THR A 47 -1.01 3.42 -29.28
CA THR A 47 0.21 3.11 -30.04
C THR A 47 0.93 1.87 -29.48
N ASN A 48 1.83 1.27 -30.25
CA ASN A 48 2.73 0.20 -29.77
C ASN A 48 3.96 0.74 -29.02
N ALA A 49 4.09 2.06 -28.86
CA ALA A 49 5.21 2.67 -28.14
C ALA A 49 5.25 2.17 -26.69
N LYS A 50 6.44 2.10 -26.11
CA LYS A 50 6.61 1.77 -24.69
C LYS A 50 6.14 2.95 -23.84
N LYS A 51 5.36 2.68 -22.79
CA LYS A 51 4.88 3.69 -21.84
C LYS A 51 5.70 3.55 -20.56
N ILE A 52 6.40 4.60 -20.17
CA ILE A 52 7.32 4.57 -19.03
C ILE A 52 6.67 5.34 -17.89
N PHE A 53 6.57 4.69 -16.74
CA PHE A 53 6.00 5.26 -15.52
C PHE A 53 6.97 5.07 -14.33
N HIS A 54 6.61 5.70 -13.22
CA HIS A 54 7.16 5.42 -11.91
C HIS A 54 5.98 5.11 -10.98
N ASN A 55 5.86 3.87 -10.51
CA ASN A 55 4.66 3.32 -9.86
C ASN A 55 3.47 3.19 -10.83
N ALA A 56 3.70 2.48 -11.94
CA ALA A 56 2.76 2.30 -13.04
C ALA A 56 1.39 1.77 -12.61
N ALA A 57 1.34 0.90 -11.59
CA ALA A 57 0.09 0.33 -11.10
C ALA A 57 -0.92 1.39 -10.63
N TYR A 58 -0.44 2.54 -10.13
CA TYR A 58 -1.29 3.66 -9.75
C TYR A 58 -1.88 4.36 -10.99
N ASP A 59 -1.03 4.81 -11.91
CA ASP A 59 -1.44 5.57 -13.08
C ASP A 59 -2.29 4.74 -14.05
N VAL A 60 -1.86 3.51 -14.33
CA VAL A 60 -2.58 2.57 -15.19
C VAL A 60 -3.94 2.22 -14.57
N GLY A 61 -3.99 2.04 -13.25
CA GLY A 61 -5.25 1.83 -12.56
C GLY A 61 -6.25 2.97 -12.79
N TRP A 62 -5.80 4.22 -12.69
CA TRP A 62 -6.65 5.40 -12.92
C TRP A 62 -7.07 5.53 -14.38
N LEU A 63 -6.12 5.31 -15.31
CA LEU A 63 -6.41 5.27 -16.75
C LEU A 63 -7.52 4.26 -17.06
N MET A 64 -7.41 3.04 -16.56
CA MET A 64 -8.41 1.99 -16.78
C MET A 64 -9.75 2.31 -16.12
N ALA A 65 -9.75 2.90 -14.92
CA ALA A 65 -10.98 3.28 -14.22
C ALA A 65 -11.76 4.39 -14.95
N GLU A 66 -11.02 5.26 -15.64
CA GLU A 66 -11.49 6.36 -16.49
C GLU A 66 -11.81 5.91 -17.93
N GLY A 67 -11.72 4.60 -18.22
CA GLY A 67 -12.11 4.03 -19.51
C GLY A 67 -11.05 4.06 -20.60
N PHE A 68 -9.80 4.44 -20.27
CA PHE A 68 -8.70 4.36 -21.23
C PHE A 68 -8.27 2.92 -21.47
N THR A 69 -7.88 2.66 -22.70
CA THR A 69 -7.21 1.41 -23.11
C THR A 69 -5.75 1.69 -23.39
N ILE A 70 -4.86 0.84 -22.86
CA ILE A 70 -3.41 0.95 -23.02
C ILE A 70 -2.94 -0.20 -23.88
N ASN A 71 -2.15 0.12 -24.90
CA ASN A 71 -1.45 -0.84 -25.74
C ASN A 71 0.07 -0.62 -25.61
N GLY A 72 0.87 -1.59 -26.05
CA GLY A 72 2.33 -1.55 -25.92
C GLY A 72 2.83 -1.90 -24.51
N GLN A 73 4.15 -2.02 -24.38
CA GLN A 73 4.79 -2.42 -23.12
C GLN A 73 4.73 -1.30 -22.09
N ILE A 74 4.30 -1.62 -20.87
CA ILE A 74 4.32 -0.73 -19.71
C ILE A 74 5.63 -0.96 -18.96
N ILE A 75 6.47 0.05 -18.85
CA ILE A 75 7.72 0.04 -18.11
C ILE A 75 7.51 0.78 -16.80
N ASP A 76 7.95 0.19 -15.70
CA ASP A 76 7.94 0.83 -14.39
C ASP A 76 9.37 0.96 -13.83
N THR A 77 9.81 2.20 -13.63
CA THR A 77 11.10 2.47 -12.99
C THR A 77 11.14 2.04 -11.53
N LEU A 78 9.98 1.91 -10.86
CA LEU A 78 9.87 1.36 -9.50
C LEU A 78 10.05 -0.16 -9.46
N ILE A 79 9.85 -0.86 -10.58
CA ILE A 79 10.23 -2.28 -10.72
C ILE A 79 11.72 -2.41 -11.02
N ALA A 80 12.29 -1.51 -11.83
CA ALA A 80 13.71 -1.56 -12.17
C ALA A 80 14.62 -1.28 -10.96
N ALA A 81 14.25 -0.34 -10.08
CA ALA A 81 15.13 0.11 -9.00
C ALA A 81 15.50 -0.98 -7.97
N PRO A 82 14.56 -1.78 -7.43
CA PRO A 82 14.90 -2.86 -6.50
C PRO A 82 15.71 -4.00 -7.12
N LEU A 83 15.69 -4.16 -8.44
CA LEU A 83 16.51 -5.16 -9.13
C LEU A 83 17.98 -4.73 -9.21
N LEU A 84 18.26 -3.42 -9.12
CA LEU A 84 19.61 -2.88 -9.12
C LEU A 84 20.17 -2.73 -7.70
N ASP A 85 19.31 -2.38 -6.73
CA ASP A 85 19.68 -2.32 -5.32
C ASP A 85 18.42 -2.48 -4.48
N GLU A 86 18.23 -3.69 -3.95
CA GLU A 86 17.11 -4.06 -3.11
C GLU A 86 17.26 -3.57 -1.66
N ASN A 87 18.42 -3.01 -1.27
CA ASN A 87 18.72 -2.58 0.09
C ASN A 87 18.56 -1.07 0.32
N ARG A 88 18.14 -0.33 -0.71
CA ARG A 88 17.92 1.12 -0.62
C ARG A 88 16.95 1.50 0.49
N PHE A 89 17.21 2.68 1.05
CA PHE A 89 16.35 3.29 2.06
C PHE A 89 15.04 3.82 1.45
N SER A 90 15.09 4.39 0.23
CA SER A 90 13.93 4.93 -0.47
C SER A 90 13.98 4.62 -1.97
N TYR A 91 12.79 4.41 -2.53
CA TYR A 91 12.56 4.15 -3.95
C TYR A 91 11.69 5.22 -4.61
N THR A 92 11.44 6.34 -3.91
CA THR A 92 10.71 7.47 -4.50
C THR A 92 11.47 8.02 -5.70
N LEU A 93 10.73 8.52 -6.70
CA LEU A 93 11.31 9.15 -7.88
C LEU A 93 12.37 10.20 -7.54
N ASN A 94 12.15 10.99 -6.48
CA ASN A 94 13.11 11.99 -6.00
C ASN A 94 14.41 11.38 -5.47
N SER A 95 14.32 10.37 -4.61
CA SER A 95 15.51 9.70 -4.08
C SER A 95 16.31 9.04 -5.20
N LEU A 96 15.62 8.34 -6.10
CA LEU A 96 16.27 7.67 -7.23
C LEU A 96 16.91 8.68 -8.20
N SER A 97 16.21 9.76 -8.54
CA SER A 97 16.74 10.80 -9.42
C SER A 97 17.95 11.51 -8.80
N TYR A 98 17.91 11.77 -7.49
CA TYR A 98 19.03 12.39 -6.79
C TYR A 98 20.27 11.49 -6.79
N ASP A 99 20.10 10.21 -6.44
CA ASP A 99 21.23 9.31 -6.27
C ASP A 99 21.85 8.88 -7.60
N TYR A 100 21.03 8.63 -8.62
CA TYR A 100 21.49 8.12 -9.91
C TYR A 100 21.72 9.20 -10.97
N LEU A 101 20.97 10.31 -10.95
CA LEU A 101 21.05 11.37 -11.95
C LEU A 101 21.63 12.68 -11.42
N ARG A 102 21.75 12.84 -10.09
CA ARG A 102 22.09 14.11 -9.42
C ARG A 102 21.08 15.22 -9.72
N GLU A 103 19.83 14.85 -10.03
CA GLU A 103 18.72 15.76 -10.29
C GLU A 103 17.62 15.61 -9.24
N THR A 104 16.99 16.71 -8.84
CA THR A 104 15.82 16.70 -7.95
C THR A 104 14.70 17.55 -8.53
N LYS A 105 13.45 17.20 -8.24
CA LYS A 105 12.32 18.07 -8.55
C LYS A 105 12.20 19.17 -7.51
N SER A 106 11.95 20.39 -7.97
CA SER A 106 11.67 21.51 -7.08
C SER A 106 10.21 21.47 -6.67
N GLU A 107 9.92 21.04 -5.44
CA GLU A 107 8.56 21.12 -4.90
C GLU A 107 8.21 22.51 -4.36
N LYS A 108 9.15 23.47 -4.41
CA LYS A 108 8.97 24.80 -3.79
C LYS A 108 7.80 25.55 -4.41
N GLY A 109 7.74 25.66 -5.73
CA GLY A 109 6.66 26.38 -6.43
C GLY A 109 5.28 25.79 -6.11
N LEU A 110 5.16 24.47 -6.07
CA LEU A 110 3.93 23.78 -5.69
C LEU A 110 3.54 24.04 -4.22
N LYS A 111 4.50 24.01 -3.30
CA LYS A 111 4.26 24.25 -1.87
C LYS A 111 3.90 25.71 -1.58
N ASP A 112 4.57 26.65 -2.22
CA ASP A 112 4.30 28.08 -2.10
C ASP A 112 2.88 28.38 -2.62
N ALA A 113 2.51 27.82 -3.78
CA ALA A 113 1.15 27.91 -4.30
C ALA A 113 0.13 27.26 -3.35
N ALA A 114 0.37 26.04 -2.88
CA ALA A 114 -0.52 25.38 -1.93
C ALA A 114 -0.77 26.20 -0.66
N THR A 115 0.27 26.84 -0.13
CA THR A 115 0.18 27.73 1.02
C THR A 115 -0.65 28.97 0.70
N ALA A 116 -0.39 29.62 -0.44
CA ALA A 116 -1.11 30.82 -0.88
C ALA A 116 -2.62 30.55 -1.12
N PHE A 117 -2.97 29.36 -1.60
CA PHE A 117 -4.35 28.94 -1.84
C PHE A 117 -5.00 28.24 -0.64
N GLY A 118 -4.27 28.05 0.46
CA GLY A 118 -4.79 27.41 1.69
C GLY A 118 -5.19 25.94 1.50
N VAL A 119 -4.50 25.21 0.62
CA VAL A 119 -4.80 23.81 0.28
C VAL A 119 -3.59 22.91 0.51
N HIS A 120 -3.82 21.61 0.62
CA HIS A 120 -2.73 20.63 0.75
C HIS A 120 -2.05 20.37 -0.61
N PRO A 121 -0.71 20.49 -0.75
CA PRO A 121 0.00 20.49 -2.03
C PRO A 121 -0.11 19.19 -2.84
N LYS A 122 -0.36 18.06 -2.19
CA LYS A 122 -0.51 16.74 -2.87
C LYS A 122 -1.93 16.17 -2.84
N LYS A 123 -2.64 16.22 -1.71
CA LYS A 123 -4.00 15.69 -1.56
C LYS A 123 -5.08 16.52 -2.28
N GLU A 124 -4.81 17.80 -2.51
CA GLU A 124 -5.77 18.74 -3.08
C GLU A 124 -5.23 19.43 -4.35
N LEU A 125 -4.35 18.74 -5.09
CA LEU A 125 -3.77 19.23 -6.36
C LEU A 125 -4.82 19.77 -7.34
N TRP A 126 -5.99 19.12 -7.39
CA TRP A 126 -7.12 19.51 -8.23
C TRP A 126 -7.71 20.88 -7.88
N LYS A 127 -7.46 21.42 -6.69
CA LYS A 127 -7.89 22.77 -6.29
C LYS A 127 -6.95 23.87 -6.77
N LEU A 128 -5.70 23.53 -7.07
CA LEU A 128 -4.69 24.49 -7.50
C LEU A 128 -4.86 24.87 -8.98
N PRO A 129 -4.40 26.07 -9.39
CA PRO A 129 -4.27 26.41 -10.80
C PRO A 129 -3.33 25.44 -11.52
N SER A 130 -3.70 25.08 -12.75
CA SER A 130 -2.95 24.11 -13.57
C SER A 130 -1.49 24.47 -13.77
N LEU A 131 -1.13 25.76 -13.87
CA LEU A 131 0.25 26.21 -14.09
C LEU A 131 1.23 25.69 -13.02
N TYR A 132 0.83 25.73 -11.74
CA TYR A 132 1.69 25.27 -10.63
C TYR A 132 1.81 23.75 -10.58
N VAL A 133 0.78 23.04 -11.00
CA VAL A 133 0.76 21.57 -11.03
C VAL A 133 1.46 21.05 -12.29
N GLY A 134 1.37 21.78 -13.40
CA GLY A 134 1.96 21.41 -14.67
C GLY A 134 3.48 21.34 -14.61
N GLU A 135 4.14 22.34 -14.00
CA GLU A 135 5.59 22.31 -13.83
C GLU A 135 6.04 21.08 -13.03
N TYR A 136 5.31 20.75 -11.95
CA TYR A 136 5.57 19.56 -11.13
C TYR A 136 5.35 18.27 -11.93
N GLY A 137 4.23 18.14 -12.65
CA GLY A 137 3.91 16.96 -13.44
C GLY A 137 4.89 16.72 -14.59
N GLU A 138 5.29 17.80 -15.28
CA GLU A 138 6.30 17.75 -16.33
C GLU A 138 7.67 17.31 -15.82
N GLN A 139 8.08 17.78 -14.63
CA GLN A 139 9.31 17.32 -13.99
C GLN A 139 9.24 15.83 -13.66
N ASP A 140 8.12 15.34 -13.12
CA ASP A 140 7.93 13.91 -12.82
C ASP A 140 8.03 13.05 -14.10
N ALA A 141 7.37 13.45 -15.20
CA ALA A 141 7.45 12.72 -16.47
C ALA A 141 8.87 12.73 -17.05
N ALA A 142 9.55 13.88 -17.05
CA ALA A 142 10.90 14.01 -17.59
C ALA A 142 11.94 13.23 -16.78
N LEU A 143 11.88 13.31 -15.44
CA LEU A 143 12.78 12.56 -14.55
C LEU A 143 12.55 11.06 -14.69
N THR A 144 11.30 10.61 -14.79
CA THR A 144 10.96 9.20 -15.02
C THR A 144 11.60 8.69 -16.31
N LEU A 145 11.52 9.45 -17.40
CA LEU A 145 12.15 9.10 -18.67
C LEU A 145 13.69 9.02 -18.54
N LYS A 146 14.33 10.04 -17.96
CA LYS A 146 15.79 10.06 -17.74
C LYS A 146 16.25 8.88 -16.88
N LEU A 147 15.51 8.59 -15.82
CA LEU A 147 15.81 7.50 -14.91
C LEU A 147 15.72 6.15 -15.62
N TRP A 148 14.72 5.96 -16.49
CA TRP A 148 14.66 4.78 -17.34
C TRP A 148 15.87 4.65 -18.29
N GLN A 149 16.32 5.75 -18.90
CA GLN A 149 17.52 5.73 -19.76
C GLN A 149 18.77 5.28 -18.99
N TYR A 150 18.87 5.65 -17.71
CA TYR A 150 19.93 5.19 -16.82
C TYR A 150 19.75 3.70 -16.44
N PHE A 151 18.57 3.32 -15.96
CA PHE A 151 18.30 1.95 -15.48
C PHE A 151 18.42 0.91 -16.59
N LYS A 152 17.92 1.16 -17.80
CA LYS A 152 18.00 0.17 -18.90
C LYS A 152 19.45 -0.26 -19.21
N VAL A 153 20.42 0.64 -19.03
CA VAL A 153 21.85 0.34 -19.25
C VAL A 153 22.41 -0.49 -18.08
N HIS A 154 22.02 -0.15 -16.85
CA HIS A 154 22.52 -0.84 -15.66
C HIS A 154 21.88 -2.22 -15.47
N LEU A 155 20.60 -2.39 -15.83
CA LEU A 155 19.95 -3.71 -15.83
C LEU A 155 20.66 -4.71 -16.76
N ALA A 156 21.26 -4.23 -17.85
CA ALA A 156 22.07 -5.05 -18.75
C ALA A 156 23.45 -5.35 -18.16
N LYS A 157 24.09 -4.36 -17.53
CA LYS A 157 25.41 -4.51 -16.88
C LYS A 157 25.39 -5.45 -15.69
N GLU A 158 24.34 -5.39 -14.87
CA GLU A 158 24.15 -6.24 -13.70
C GLU A 158 23.50 -7.59 -14.05
N GLU A 159 23.29 -7.89 -15.35
CA GLU A 159 22.74 -9.15 -15.85
C GLU A 159 21.33 -9.52 -15.33
N VAL A 160 20.55 -8.53 -14.87
CA VAL A 160 19.18 -8.70 -14.34
C VAL A 160 18.07 -8.37 -15.35
N SER A 161 18.43 -8.18 -16.63
CA SER A 161 17.47 -7.77 -17.67
C SER A 161 16.33 -8.78 -17.89
N SER A 162 16.62 -10.08 -17.84
CA SER A 162 15.60 -11.13 -17.99
C SER A 162 14.60 -11.16 -16.83
N ILE A 163 15.07 -10.85 -15.61
CA ILE A 163 14.20 -10.71 -14.44
C ILE A 163 13.31 -9.47 -14.60
N PHE A 164 13.89 -8.35 -15.05
CA PHE A 164 13.11 -7.15 -15.32
C PHE A 164 12.03 -7.38 -16.40
N GLU A 165 12.34 -8.14 -17.46
CA GLU A 165 11.37 -8.52 -18.49
C GLU A 165 10.23 -9.36 -17.90
N LEU A 166 10.55 -10.38 -17.08
CA LEU A 166 9.56 -11.18 -16.37
C LEU A 166 8.63 -10.33 -15.48
N GLU A 167 9.20 -9.43 -14.67
CA GLU A 167 8.42 -8.56 -13.79
C GLU A 167 7.57 -7.57 -14.60
N THR A 168 8.10 -7.08 -15.73
CA THR A 168 7.37 -6.21 -16.65
C THR A 168 6.18 -6.91 -17.29
N GLU A 169 6.30 -8.18 -17.67
CA GLU A 169 5.20 -8.99 -18.20
C GLU A 169 4.16 -9.36 -17.14
N LEU A 170 4.60 -9.52 -15.89
CA LEU A 170 3.72 -9.81 -14.75
C LEU A 170 2.87 -8.61 -14.32
N LEU A 171 3.39 -7.39 -14.47
CA LEU A 171 2.73 -6.16 -13.99
C LEU A 171 1.27 -6.00 -14.48
N PRO A 172 0.93 -6.14 -15.77
CA PRO A 172 -0.46 -6.08 -16.24
C PRO A 172 -1.37 -7.11 -15.56
N VAL A 173 -0.86 -8.32 -15.31
CA VAL A 173 -1.62 -9.38 -14.62
C VAL A 173 -1.94 -8.97 -13.18
N LEU A 174 -0.99 -8.39 -12.46
CA LEU A 174 -1.20 -7.92 -11.09
C LEU A 174 -2.18 -6.73 -11.03
N ILE A 175 -2.12 -5.84 -12.02
CA ILE A 175 -3.09 -4.74 -12.17
C ILE A 175 -4.49 -5.32 -12.41
N ASP A 176 -4.64 -6.29 -13.32
CA ASP A 176 -5.92 -6.93 -13.59
C ASP A 176 -6.45 -7.74 -12.40
N MET A 177 -5.58 -8.42 -11.66
CA MET A 177 -5.94 -9.08 -10.40
C MET A 177 -6.46 -8.06 -9.37
N THR A 178 -5.76 -6.93 -9.22
CA THR A 178 -6.15 -5.85 -8.32
C THR A 178 -7.47 -5.21 -8.75
N LYS A 179 -7.66 -4.98 -10.05
CA LYS A 179 -8.92 -4.50 -10.65
C LYS A 179 -10.08 -5.45 -10.39
N LYS A 180 -9.85 -6.75 -10.57
CA LYS A 180 -10.86 -7.77 -10.34
C LYS A 180 -11.24 -7.83 -8.87
N GLY A 181 -10.29 -7.71 -7.95
CA GLY A 181 -10.54 -7.78 -6.51
C GLY A 181 -11.14 -9.12 -6.05
N VAL A 182 -11.36 -9.24 -4.74
CA VAL A 182 -11.89 -10.44 -4.09
C VAL A 182 -13.31 -10.18 -3.60
N ARG A 183 -14.25 -11.10 -3.88
CA ARG A 183 -15.62 -11.00 -3.36
C ARG A 183 -15.61 -11.08 -1.83
N PHE A 184 -16.41 -10.26 -1.17
CA PHE A 184 -16.46 -10.22 0.27
C PHE A 184 -17.91 -10.24 0.79
N ASP A 185 -18.20 -11.19 1.68
CA ASP A 185 -19.50 -11.32 2.32
C ASP A 185 -19.52 -10.49 3.61
N ARG A 186 -20.12 -9.30 3.53
CA ARG A 186 -20.18 -8.35 4.64
C ARG A 186 -21.07 -8.84 5.77
N ASP A 187 -22.19 -9.46 5.45
CA ASP A 187 -23.17 -9.89 6.44
C ASP A 187 -22.62 -11.05 7.28
N LYS A 188 -21.94 -12.00 6.61
CA LYS A 188 -21.22 -13.07 7.30
C LYS A 188 -20.06 -12.53 8.14
N CYS A 189 -19.32 -11.54 7.63
CA CYS A 189 -18.24 -10.90 8.38
C CYS A 189 -18.75 -10.20 9.66
N GLN A 190 -19.82 -9.41 9.55
CA GLN A 190 -20.43 -8.72 10.69
C GLN A 190 -20.96 -9.69 11.74
N SER A 191 -21.61 -10.78 11.30
CA SER A 191 -22.07 -11.84 12.19
C SER A 191 -20.91 -12.51 12.93
N LEU A 192 -19.80 -12.79 12.23
CA LEU A 192 -18.60 -13.37 12.84
C LEU A 192 -17.93 -12.39 13.83
N ILE A 193 -17.85 -11.10 13.49
CA ILE A 193 -17.31 -10.09 14.43
C ILE A 193 -18.10 -10.08 15.73
N LYS A 194 -19.43 -10.11 15.65
CA LYS A 194 -20.29 -10.13 16.85
C LYS A 194 -20.04 -11.38 17.70
N GLN A 195 -19.95 -12.55 17.07
CA GLN A 195 -19.65 -13.81 17.77
C GLN A 195 -18.29 -13.77 18.46
N LEU A 196 -17.26 -13.25 17.78
CA LEU A 196 -15.92 -13.14 18.34
C LEU A 196 -15.86 -12.14 19.51
N GLN A 197 -16.62 -11.05 19.46
CA GLN A 197 -16.73 -10.10 20.57
C GLN A 197 -17.44 -10.71 21.78
N GLU A 198 -18.48 -11.51 21.57
CA GLU A 198 -19.15 -12.25 22.66
C GLU A 198 -18.22 -13.29 23.30
N GLU A 199 -17.42 -14.00 22.48
CA GLU A 199 -16.43 -14.96 22.98
C GLU A 199 -15.28 -14.25 23.72
N GLU A 200 -14.82 -13.10 23.24
CA GLU A 200 -13.81 -12.26 23.89
C GLU A 200 -14.24 -11.89 25.32
N VAL A 201 -15.45 -11.37 25.50
CA VAL A 201 -15.98 -11.02 26.82
C VAL A 201 -15.98 -12.25 27.76
N HIS A 202 -16.39 -13.41 27.26
CA HIS A 202 -16.41 -14.63 28.05
C HIS A 202 -15.00 -15.15 28.42
N LEU A 203 -13.98 -14.87 27.60
CA LEU A 203 -12.59 -15.16 27.93
C LEU A 203 -12.04 -14.18 28.96
N GLU A 204 -12.36 -12.89 28.85
CA GLU A 204 -11.97 -11.87 29.82
C GLU A 204 -12.54 -12.17 31.22
N GLU A 205 -13.82 -12.58 31.31
CA GLU A 205 -14.44 -13.01 32.56
C GLU A 205 -13.74 -14.23 33.19
N GLN A 206 -13.32 -15.20 32.36
CA GLN A 206 -12.56 -16.36 32.85
C GLN A 206 -11.16 -15.99 33.33
N ILE A 207 -10.50 -15.07 32.63
CA ILE A 207 -9.19 -14.53 33.03
C ILE A 207 -9.32 -13.85 34.38
N GLU A 208 -10.29 -12.96 34.55
CA GLU A 208 -10.54 -12.26 35.81
C GLU A 208 -10.87 -13.22 36.96
N LYS A 209 -11.69 -14.24 36.70
CA LYS A 209 -12.03 -15.27 37.70
C LYS A 209 -10.81 -16.07 38.15
N LEU A 210 -9.86 -16.35 37.25
CA LEU A 210 -8.65 -17.10 37.57
C LEU A 210 -7.58 -16.23 38.25
N SER A 211 -7.41 -14.98 37.82
CA SER A 211 -6.43 -14.06 38.39
C SER A 211 -6.90 -13.39 39.69
N GLY A 212 -8.21 -13.37 39.94
CA GLY A 212 -8.85 -12.68 41.05
C GLY A 212 -8.91 -11.15 40.89
N SER A 213 -8.59 -10.61 39.70
CA SER A 213 -8.66 -9.18 39.41
C SER A 213 -8.69 -8.92 37.89
N PRO A 214 -9.23 -7.78 37.43
CA PRO A 214 -9.23 -7.42 36.01
C PRO A 214 -7.80 -7.41 35.43
N VAL A 215 -7.64 -8.03 34.26
CA VAL A 215 -6.35 -8.11 33.54
C VAL A 215 -6.47 -7.41 32.20
N ASP A 216 -5.66 -6.38 31.99
CA ASP A 216 -5.45 -5.81 30.67
C ASP A 216 -4.54 -6.74 29.87
N ILE A 217 -5.14 -7.44 28.89
CA ILE A 217 -4.45 -8.41 28.04
C ILE A 217 -3.37 -7.77 27.15
N TRP A 218 -3.30 -6.44 27.00
CA TRP A 218 -2.28 -5.76 26.20
C TRP A 218 -1.14 -5.23 27.04
N ALA A 219 -1.37 -4.97 28.33
CA ALA A 219 -0.35 -4.48 29.25
C ALA A 219 0.44 -5.63 29.89
N SER A 220 1.70 -5.81 29.48
CA SER A 220 2.60 -6.81 30.09
C SER A 220 2.69 -6.70 31.62
N ALA A 221 2.63 -5.48 32.16
CA ALA A 221 2.63 -5.27 33.61
C ALA A 221 1.33 -5.76 34.29
N SER A 222 0.19 -5.70 33.60
CA SER A 222 -1.08 -6.24 34.11
C SER A 222 -1.06 -7.77 34.11
N ILE A 223 -0.57 -8.38 33.03
CA ILE A 223 -0.41 -9.83 32.95
C ILE A 223 0.59 -10.34 33.99
N ALA A 224 1.70 -9.63 34.21
CA ALA A 224 2.69 -9.96 35.23
C ALA A 224 2.06 -10.05 36.63
N LYS A 225 1.25 -9.07 37.01
CA LYS A 225 0.51 -9.10 38.29
C LYS A 225 -0.39 -10.32 38.42
N ALA A 226 -1.11 -10.67 37.36
CA ALA A 226 -1.97 -11.86 37.35
C ALA A 226 -1.17 -13.16 37.50
N PHE A 227 0.00 -13.26 36.85
CA PHE A 227 0.91 -14.39 36.98
C PHE A 227 1.54 -14.45 38.38
N ASP A 228 1.93 -13.31 38.95
CA ASP A 228 2.53 -13.20 40.29
C ASP A 228 1.54 -13.65 41.38
N THR A 229 0.26 -13.26 41.31
CA THR A 229 -0.79 -13.69 42.24
C THR A 229 -0.93 -15.21 42.27
N LEU A 230 -0.79 -15.86 41.11
CA LEU A 230 -0.84 -17.32 40.96
C LEU A 230 0.53 -18.00 41.08
N LYS A 231 1.60 -17.22 41.35
CA LYS A 231 2.99 -17.67 41.45
C LYS A 231 3.49 -18.41 40.20
N ILE A 232 3.04 -17.98 39.02
CA ILE A 232 3.45 -18.51 37.72
C ILE A 232 4.69 -17.77 37.25
N LYS A 233 5.73 -18.51 36.82
CA LYS A 233 6.96 -17.91 36.29
C LYS A 233 6.76 -17.40 34.86
N TYR A 234 7.40 -16.28 34.52
CA TYR A 234 7.43 -15.72 33.17
C TYR A 234 8.83 -15.16 32.85
N PRO A 235 9.19 -15.05 31.56
CA PRO A 235 10.46 -14.48 31.15
C PRO A 235 10.43 -12.95 31.18
N ASN A 236 11.62 -12.35 31.29
CA ASN A 236 11.81 -10.92 31.06
C ASN A 236 12.49 -10.68 29.70
N SER A 237 12.27 -9.51 29.13
CA SER A 237 13.00 -9.02 27.96
C SER A 237 14.46 -8.71 28.31
N GLU A 238 15.27 -8.43 27.28
CA GLU A 238 16.66 -7.96 27.44
C GLU A 238 16.76 -6.67 28.28
N THR A 239 15.69 -5.86 28.28
CA THR A 239 15.57 -4.64 29.09
C THR A 239 15.05 -4.88 30.51
N GLY A 240 14.87 -6.13 30.92
CA GLY A 240 14.42 -6.51 32.27
C GLY A 240 12.91 -6.38 32.53
N LEU A 241 12.11 -6.12 31.50
CA LEU A 241 10.65 -5.97 31.62
C LEU A 241 9.93 -7.31 31.40
N PRO A 242 8.77 -7.58 32.03
CA PRO A 242 8.00 -8.79 31.79
C PRO A 242 7.67 -8.99 30.31
N SER A 243 7.89 -10.21 29.79
CA SER A 243 7.73 -10.55 28.38
C SER A 243 6.71 -11.67 28.19
N PHE A 244 5.60 -11.35 27.52
CA PHE A 244 4.51 -12.28 27.20
C PHE A 244 4.37 -12.41 25.70
N THR A 245 5.36 -13.05 25.06
CA THR A 245 5.37 -13.30 23.61
C THR A 245 4.27 -14.29 23.22
N LYS A 246 3.86 -14.25 21.95
CA LYS A 246 2.86 -15.20 21.40
C LYS A 246 3.25 -16.65 21.71
N ASN A 247 4.49 -17.02 21.39
CA ASN A 247 4.99 -18.38 21.62
C ASN A 247 4.97 -18.76 23.10
N PHE A 248 5.39 -17.86 24.00
CA PHE A 248 5.35 -18.13 25.44
C PHE A 248 3.93 -18.46 25.89
N LEU A 249 2.95 -17.61 25.59
CA LEU A 249 1.56 -17.82 26.01
C LEU A 249 0.95 -19.06 25.34
N GLU A 250 1.28 -19.31 24.07
CA GLU A 250 0.78 -20.45 23.30
C GLU A 250 1.31 -21.80 23.81
N THR A 251 2.54 -21.88 24.31
CA THR A 251 3.13 -23.16 24.73
C THR A 251 3.07 -23.41 26.22
N HIS A 252 2.69 -22.41 27.02
CA HIS A 252 2.68 -22.51 28.48
C HIS A 252 1.56 -23.44 29.00
N ASP A 253 1.84 -24.26 30.00
CA ASP A 253 0.87 -25.27 30.49
C ASP A 253 -0.30 -24.66 31.28
N HIS A 254 -0.05 -23.54 31.95
CA HIS A 254 -1.05 -22.92 32.82
C HIS A 254 -2.25 -22.34 32.05
N PRO A 255 -3.51 -22.62 32.46
CA PRO A 255 -4.72 -22.14 31.78
C PRO A 255 -4.80 -20.64 31.56
N LEU A 256 -4.36 -19.83 32.54
CA LEU A 256 -4.32 -18.37 32.43
C LEU A 256 -3.56 -17.89 31.18
N ALA A 257 -2.41 -18.50 30.88
CA ALA A 257 -1.59 -18.14 29.72
C ALA A 257 -2.32 -18.44 28.40
N LYS A 258 -2.99 -19.59 28.34
CA LYS A 258 -3.78 -20.03 27.19
C LYS A 258 -5.01 -19.16 26.95
N LEU A 259 -5.71 -18.75 28.02
CA LEU A 259 -6.84 -17.84 27.92
C LEU A 259 -6.42 -16.47 27.40
N ILE A 260 -5.30 -15.92 27.90
CA ILE A 260 -4.77 -14.64 27.40
C ILE A 260 -4.33 -14.76 25.94
N PHE A 261 -3.71 -15.88 25.55
CA PHE A 261 -3.38 -16.17 24.16
C PHE A 261 -4.63 -16.16 23.27
N ASP A 262 -5.64 -16.95 23.63
CA ASP A 262 -6.90 -17.06 22.87
C ASP A 262 -7.60 -15.70 22.76
N CYS A 263 -7.67 -14.94 23.86
CA CYS A 263 -8.26 -13.61 23.90
C CYS A 263 -7.55 -12.64 22.95
N ARG A 264 -6.21 -12.61 22.96
CA ARG A 264 -5.42 -11.77 22.03
C ARG A 264 -5.62 -12.17 20.57
N GLU A 265 -5.71 -13.46 20.27
CA GLU A 265 -5.91 -13.95 18.90
C GLU A 265 -7.31 -13.61 18.38
N ILE A 266 -8.34 -13.78 19.21
CA ILE A 266 -9.72 -13.37 18.89
C ILE A 266 -9.77 -11.86 18.67
N ASN A 267 -9.24 -11.07 19.61
CA ASN A 267 -9.24 -9.62 19.49
C ASN A 267 -8.61 -9.18 18.17
N LYS A 268 -7.38 -9.64 17.93
CA LYS A 268 -6.64 -9.30 16.72
C LYS A 268 -7.40 -9.70 15.45
N THR A 269 -8.10 -10.83 15.47
CA THR A 269 -8.90 -11.30 14.34
C THR A 269 -10.00 -10.29 14.00
N HIS A 270 -10.88 -9.95 14.94
CA HIS A 270 -11.98 -9.06 14.61
C HIS A 270 -11.53 -7.60 14.46
N SER A 271 -10.56 -7.14 15.27
CA SER A 271 -10.11 -5.74 15.31
C SER A 271 -9.17 -5.37 14.16
N THR A 272 -8.17 -6.22 13.87
CA THR A 272 -7.10 -5.92 12.92
C THR A 272 -7.39 -6.43 11.51
N PHE A 273 -8.18 -7.48 11.38
CA PHE A 273 -8.50 -8.08 10.07
C PHE A 273 -9.95 -7.83 9.64
N LEU A 274 -10.93 -8.36 10.37
CA LEU A 274 -12.32 -8.36 9.90
C LEU A 274 -12.93 -6.95 9.80
N ASN A 275 -12.78 -6.11 10.83
CA ASN A 275 -13.31 -4.75 10.85
C ASN A 275 -12.77 -3.90 9.67
N PRO A 276 -11.45 -3.83 9.43
CA PRO A 276 -10.93 -3.13 8.26
C PRO A 276 -11.46 -3.67 6.93
N TYR A 277 -11.66 -4.98 6.80
CA TYR A 277 -12.11 -5.59 5.54
C TYR A 277 -13.52 -5.15 5.15
N ILE A 278 -14.40 -4.90 6.13
CA ILE A 278 -15.72 -4.30 5.86
C ILE A 278 -15.52 -2.96 5.14
N LYS A 279 -14.69 -2.07 5.69
CA LYS A 279 -14.41 -0.76 5.11
C LYS A 279 -13.85 -0.86 3.69
N PHE A 280 -12.89 -1.77 3.47
CA PHE A 280 -12.30 -1.97 2.14
C PHE A 280 -13.28 -2.51 1.10
N SER A 281 -14.39 -3.12 1.52
CA SER A 281 -15.43 -3.66 0.65
C SER A 281 -16.62 -2.73 0.42
N GLU A 282 -16.66 -1.55 1.05
CA GLU A 282 -17.83 -0.66 1.06
C GLU A 282 -18.29 -0.22 -0.32
N HIS A 283 -17.35 -0.01 -1.24
CA HIS A 283 -17.62 0.61 -2.54
C HIS A 283 -18.42 -0.30 -3.49
N ASP A 284 -17.96 -1.53 -3.73
CA ASP A 284 -18.56 -2.45 -4.72
C ASP A 284 -18.73 -3.89 -4.19
N GLY A 285 -18.60 -4.09 -2.88
CA GLY A 285 -18.69 -5.41 -2.25
C GLY A 285 -17.45 -6.28 -2.49
N ARG A 286 -16.33 -5.68 -2.95
CA ARG A 286 -15.08 -6.39 -3.22
C ARG A 286 -13.92 -5.70 -2.53
N ILE A 287 -12.92 -6.49 -2.16
CA ILE A 287 -11.67 -5.99 -1.60
C ILE A 287 -10.61 -5.95 -2.70
N HIS A 288 -9.99 -4.78 -2.85
CA HIS A 288 -8.96 -4.53 -3.87
C HIS A 288 -7.61 -4.23 -3.21
N PRO A 289 -6.89 -5.26 -2.72
CA PRO A 289 -5.63 -5.06 -2.01
C PRO A 289 -4.59 -4.42 -2.93
N HIS A 290 -3.72 -3.60 -2.37
CA HIS A 290 -2.52 -3.16 -3.05
C HIS A 290 -1.50 -4.29 -3.07
N ILE A 291 -1.17 -4.78 -4.25
CA ILE A 291 -0.15 -5.81 -4.45
C ILE A 291 1.19 -5.09 -4.70
N ASN A 292 2.11 -5.23 -3.75
CA ASN A 292 3.50 -4.81 -3.94
C ASN A 292 4.24 -5.95 -4.66
N GLN A 293 4.64 -5.67 -5.90
CA GLN A 293 5.38 -6.63 -6.73
C GLN A 293 6.81 -6.81 -6.22
N LEU A 294 7.53 -5.69 -6.06
CA LEU A 294 8.87 -5.62 -5.51
C LEU A 294 8.92 -4.62 -4.34
N ARG A 295 10.09 -4.50 -3.70
CA ARG A 295 10.32 -3.55 -2.61
C ARG A 295 10.08 -2.10 -3.07
N SER A 296 9.44 -1.30 -2.23
CA SER A 296 9.19 0.12 -2.42
C SER A 296 9.05 0.81 -1.06
N ASP A 297 8.86 2.14 -1.05
CA ASP A 297 8.58 2.87 0.19
C ASP A 297 7.25 2.47 0.86
N SER A 298 6.32 1.88 0.09
CA SER A 298 5.00 1.46 0.60
C SER A 298 4.91 -0.02 0.98
N GLY A 299 5.98 -0.80 0.78
CA GLY A 299 5.98 -2.23 1.10
C GLY A 299 6.87 -3.05 0.17
N GLY A 300 6.42 -4.28 -0.13
CA GLY A 300 7.21 -5.25 -0.89
C GLY A 300 8.24 -5.99 -0.03
N THR A 301 8.90 -6.99 -0.61
CA THR A 301 9.87 -7.82 0.10
C THR A 301 11.22 -7.76 -0.60
N VAL A 302 12.30 -7.89 0.17
CA VAL A 302 13.67 -8.00 -0.35
C VAL A 302 13.85 -9.29 -1.14
N THR A 303 13.11 -10.34 -0.79
CA THR A 303 13.23 -11.68 -1.40
C THR A 303 12.53 -11.82 -2.75
N GLY A 304 11.90 -10.75 -3.27
CA GLY A 304 11.12 -10.78 -4.51
C GLY A 304 9.74 -11.43 -4.39
N ARG A 305 9.29 -11.80 -3.18
CA ARG A 305 7.92 -12.26 -2.95
C ARG A 305 6.93 -11.10 -3.02
N LEU A 306 5.79 -11.36 -3.66
CA LEU A 306 4.64 -10.46 -3.59
C LEU A 306 4.23 -10.22 -2.14
N SER A 307 3.93 -8.97 -1.79
CA SER A 307 3.25 -8.63 -0.54
C SER A 307 1.99 -7.83 -0.76
N MET A 308 1.06 -7.89 0.18
CA MET A 308 -0.21 -7.15 0.08
C MET A 308 -0.38 -6.14 1.21
N ALA A 309 -0.94 -4.98 0.88
CA ALA A 309 -1.29 -3.94 1.82
C ALA A 309 -2.66 -3.33 1.48
N ASN A 310 -3.28 -2.66 2.45
CA ASN A 310 -4.52 -1.90 2.27
C ASN A 310 -5.67 -2.68 1.58
N PRO A 311 -6.11 -3.84 2.11
CA PRO A 311 -5.61 -4.52 3.31
C PRO A 311 -4.58 -5.62 3.02
N ASN A 312 -3.86 -6.07 4.05
CA ASN A 312 -3.00 -7.25 3.96
C ASN A 312 -3.85 -8.53 4.04
N LEU A 313 -4.01 -9.21 2.90
CA LEU A 313 -4.74 -10.48 2.80
C LEU A 313 -3.88 -11.73 3.09
N GLN A 314 -2.56 -11.59 3.19
CA GLN A 314 -1.65 -12.72 3.42
C GLN A 314 -1.55 -13.10 4.91
N GLN A 315 -1.89 -12.17 5.80
CA GLN A 315 -1.77 -12.35 7.24
C GLN A 315 -3.09 -12.78 7.92
N VAL A 316 -4.14 -13.09 7.15
CA VAL A 316 -5.39 -13.63 7.71
C VAL A 316 -5.06 -14.95 8.43
N PRO A 317 -5.46 -15.13 9.70
CA PRO A 317 -5.19 -16.35 10.49
C PRO A 317 -5.85 -17.63 9.94
N ALA A 318 -5.39 -18.16 8.81
CA ALA A 318 -5.98 -19.33 8.14
C ALA A 318 -5.70 -20.66 8.86
N ARG A 319 -4.74 -20.70 9.80
CA ARG A 319 -4.30 -21.92 10.50
C ARG A 319 -4.79 -22.01 11.95
N ASN A 320 -5.57 -21.04 12.44
CA ASN A 320 -6.10 -21.11 13.79
C ASN A 320 -7.32 -22.08 13.79
N PRO A 321 -7.31 -23.17 14.58
CA PRO A 321 -8.38 -24.17 14.55
C PRO A 321 -9.77 -23.66 14.97
N LYS A 322 -9.81 -22.58 15.75
CA LYS A 322 -11.05 -21.93 16.22
C LYS A 322 -11.51 -20.84 15.25
N ILE A 323 -10.57 -20.07 14.70
CA ILE A 323 -10.86 -18.85 13.91
C ILE A 323 -10.84 -19.12 12.39
N GLY A 324 -10.07 -20.09 11.92
CA GLY A 324 -9.84 -20.38 10.50
C GLY A 324 -10.82 -21.39 9.87
N LYS A 325 -11.94 -21.72 10.54
CA LYS A 325 -12.97 -22.63 10.03
C LYS A 325 -14.04 -21.91 9.21
#